data_AF-A0A3B9Z2H9-F1
#
_entry.id   AF-A0A3B9Z2H9-F1
#
_cell.length_a   1.000
_cell.length_b   1.000
_cell.length_c   1.000
_cell.angle_alpha   90.00
_cell.angle_beta   90.00
_cell.angle_gamma   90.00
#
_symmetry.space_group_name_H-M   'P 1'
#
loop_
_entity.id
_entity.type
_entity.pdbx_description
1 polymer ?
#
loop_
_entity_poly.entity_id
_entity_poly.type
_entity_poly.pdbx_seq_one_letter_code
_entity_poly.pdbx_strand_id
1 'polypeptide(L)'
;PLGAFLSGGVDSSAVVAMMQRAMKSSGGAGMGRSQPVQTFCLGFDEPSWGEQQYAKQVATHLGADHREGRVPALGTFGAPTQGSARTLAADIPRIIASLDEPHADTSAIPVYYLCEMTRRHVTVALSGDGGDEALAGYDTYLASALRPLYAWLPRPVRTGLTRIAGALPASGKKLGIDELLS
;
A
#
# COMPACT_ATOMS: atom_id res chain seq x y z
N PRO A 1 10.05 -14.40 15.45
CA PRO A 1 10.77 -13.48 14.52
C PRO A 1 9.81 -12.42 13.97
N LEU A 2 10.23 -11.15 13.92
CA LEU A 2 9.39 -9.99 13.56
C LEU A 2 9.89 -9.37 12.25
N GLY A 3 8.96 -8.94 11.39
CA GLY A 3 9.23 -8.18 10.18
C GLY A 3 8.28 -7.00 9.99
N ALA A 4 8.28 -6.41 8.80
CA ALA A 4 7.38 -5.33 8.43
C ALA A 4 7.01 -5.33 6.94
N PHE A 5 5.83 -4.84 6.61
CA PHE A 5 5.44 -4.53 5.24
C PHE A 5 5.97 -3.15 4.86
N LEU A 6 6.55 -3.04 3.66
CA LEU A 6 7.16 -1.81 3.18
C LEU A 6 6.71 -1.52 1.74
N SER A 7 5.92 -0.47 1.56
CA SER A 7 5.49 0.05 0.25
C SER A 7 6.40 1.16 -0.27
N GLY A 8 7.19 1.78 0.61
CA GLY A 8 7.92 3.02 0.30
C GLY A 8 7.09 4.29 0.53
N GLY A 9 5.82 4.15 0.94
CA GLY A 9 5.04 5.24 1.52
C GLY A 9 5.61 5.73 2.85
N VAL A 10 5.21 6.93 3.27
CA VAL A 10 5.74 7.58 4.49
C VAL A 10 5.48 6.74 5.73
N ASP A 11 4.27 6.19 5.86
CA ASP A 11 3.84 5.47 7.05
C ASP A 11 4.62 4.17 7.25
N SER A 12 4.67 3.32 6.22
CA SER A 12 5.43 2.07 6.26
C SER A 12 6.93 2.33 6.45
N SER A 13 7.46 3.40 5.86
CA SER A 13 8.85 3.83 6.06
C SER A 13 9.12 4.25 7.51
N ALA A 14 8.19 4.99 8.13
CA ALA A 14 8.31 5.43 9.51
C ALA A 14 8.28 4.24 10.48
N VAL A 15 7.39 3.26 10.26
CA VAL A 15 7.34 2.01 11.05
C VAL A 15 8.68 1.28 10.99
N VAL A 16 9.23 1.04 9.80
CA VAL A 16 10.52 0.35 9.65
C VAL A 16 11.66 1.13 10.30
N ALA A 17 11.68 2.46 10.16
CA ALA A 17 12.70 3.31 10.78
C ALA A 17 12.64 3.24 12.32
N MET A 18 11.43 3.28 12.89
CA MET A 18 11.23 3.16 14.34
C MET A 18 11.61 1.78 14.85
N MET A 19 11.24 0.70 14.14
CA MET A 19 11.67 -0.66 14.48
C MET A 19 13.18 -0.78 14.52
N GLN A 20 13.86 -0.27 13.49
CA GLN A 20 15.31 -0.31 13.38
C GLN A 20 15.98 0.48 14.52
N ARG A 21 15.44 1.65 14.88
CA ARG A 21 15.92 2.45 16.01
C ARG A 21 15.69 1.74 17.35
N ALA A 22 14.49 1.18 17.55
CA ALA A 22 14.14 0.46 18.76
C ALA A 22 15.09 -0.72 18.98
N MET A 23 15.31 -1.54 17.95
CA MET A 23 16.23 -2.69 17.97
C MET A 23 17.68 -2.30 18.30
N LYS A 24 18.15 -1.14 17.81
CA LYS A 24 19.48 -0.61 18.15
C LYS A 24 19.57 -0.17 19.62
N SER A 25 18.50 0.43 20.15
CA SER A 25 18.48 1.02 21.50
C SER A 25 18.27 0.01 22.64
N SER A 26 17.53 -1.08 22.41
CA SER A 26 17.13 -2.02 23.46
C SER A 26 18.14 -3.14 23.75
N GLY A 27 19.38 -3.03 23.27
CA GLY A 27 20.51 -3.85 23.73
C GLY A 27 20.40 -5.37 23.50
N GLY A 28 19.41 -5.85 22.75
CA GLY A 28 19.19 -7.28 22.50
C GLY A 28 18.31 -8.01 23.52
N ALA A 29 17.49 -7.32 24.32
CA ALA A 29 16.50 -7.98 25.16
C ALA A 29 15.25 -8.38 24.35
N GLY A 30 15.36 -9.44 23.54
CA GLY A 30 14.21 -10.15 22.93
C GLY A 30 14.27 -10.40 21.42
N MET A 31 15.08 -9.64 20.67
CA MET A 31 15.32 -9.87 19.24
C MET A 31 16.84 -9.88 19.03
N GLY A 32 17.39 -10.99 18.52
CA GLY A 32 18.83 -11.25 18.46
C GLY A 32 19.64 -10.06 17.93
N ARG A 33 20.71 -9.71 18.66
CA ARG A 33 21.48 -8.46 18.63
C ARG A 33 22.26 -8.16 17.34
N SER A 34 21.83 -8.62 16.17
CA SER A 34 22.61 -8.41 14.93
C SER A 34 21.85 -8.55 13.63
N GLN A 35 20.54 -8.82 13.65
CA GLN A 35 19.82 -9.05 12.40
C GLN A 35 19.10 -7.79 11.93
N PRO A 36 19.28 -7.37 10.66
CA PRO A 36 18.52 -6.28 10.08
C PRO A 36 17.02 -6.57 10.12
N VAL A 37 16.19 -5.52 10.23
CA VAL A 37 14.73 -5.67 10.12
C VAL A 37 14.40 -6.31 8.78
N GLN A 38 13.63 -7.40 8.81
CA GLN A 38 13.14 -8.04 7.60
C GLN A 38 11.94 -7.26 7.06
N THR A 39 12.01 -6.82 5.81
CA THR A 39 10.95 -6.06 5.16
C THR A 39 10.45 -6.79 3.93
N PHE A 40 9.15 -6.68 3.68
CA PHE A 40 8.46 -7.39 2.62
C PHE A 40 7.65 -6.42 1.77
N CYS A 41 7.81 -6.51 0.45
CA CYS A 41 7.05 -5.74 -0.52
C CYS A 41 6.48 -6.71 -1.57
N LEU A 42 5.32 -6.39 -2.11
CA LEU A 42 4.70 -7.17 -3.17
C LEU A 42 4.53 -6.28 -4.39
N GLY A 43 4.99 -6.80 -5.52
CA GLY A 43 4.90 -6.14 -6.81
C GLY A 43 3.84 -6.72 -7.73
N PHE A 44 3.40 -5.90 -8.68
CA PHE A 44 2.58 -6.32 -9.80
C PHE A 44 3.45 -6.40 -11.07
N ASP A 45 3.05 -7.27 -12.02
CA ASP A 45 3.72 -7.39 -13.31
C ASP A 45 3.50 -6.15 -14.21
N GLU A 46 2.47 -5.36 -13.92
CA GLU A 46 2.17 -4.11 -14.62
C GLU A 46 3.09 -2.98 -14.11
N PRO A 47 3.98 -2.41 -14.95
CA PRO A 47 4.97 -1.41 -14.52
C PRO A 47 4.37 -0.12 -13.97
N SER A 48 3.11 0.18 -14.29
CA SER A 48 2.39 1.40 -13.91
C SER A 48 1.99 1.46 -12.42
N TRP A 49 2.11 0.36 -11.69
CA TRP A 49 1.74 0.25 -10.27
C TRP A 49 2.96 0.01 -9.34
N GLY A 50 4.15 0.40 -9.82
CA GLY A 50 5.43 -0.03 -9.28
C GLY A 50 5.94 0.70 -8.03
N GLU A 51 5.36 0.44 -6.85
CA GLU A 51 5.84 0.95 -5.54
C GLU A 51 7.16 0.28 -5.08
N GLN A 52 7.53 -0.87 -5.66
CA GLN A 52 8.70 -1.67 -5.27
C GLN A 52 10.01 -0.88 -5.32
N GLN A 53 10.15 0.05 -6.26
CA GLN A 53 11.34 0.88 -6.37
C GLN A 53 11.55 1.76 -5.13
N TYR A 54 10.46 2.31 -4.57
CA TYR A 54 10.51 3.17 -3.39
C TYR A 54 10.75 2.33 -2.15
N ALA A 55 10.06 1.19 -2.02
CA ALA A 55 10.30 0.23 -0.95
C ALA A 55 11.78 -0.19 -0.88
N LYS A 56 12.39 -0.50 -2.03
CA LYS A 56 13.81 -0.87 -2.13
C LYS A 56 14.75 0.27 -1.74
N GLN A 57 14.45 1.51 -2.17
CA GLN A 57 15.23 2.69 -1.78
C GLN A 57 15.21 2.89 -0.26
N VAL A 58 14.03 2.82 0.35
CA VAL A 58 13.87 2.96 1.81
C VAL A 58 14.58 1.84 2.55
N ALA A 59 14.41 0.59 2.12
CA ALA A 59 15.07 -0.54 2.76
C ALA A 59 16.60 -0.43 2.69
N THR A 60 17.14 0.00 1.55
CA THR A 60 18.58 0.25 1.36
C THR A 60 19.05 1.36 2.30
N HIS A 61 18.30 2.45 2.38
CA HIS A 61 18.62 3.58 3.26
C HIS A 61 18.64 3.19 4.74
N LEU A 62 17.71 2.34 5.17
CA LEU A 62 17.58 1.90 6.57
C LEU A 62 18.47 0.69 6.93
N GLY A 63 19.10 0.06 5.93
CA GLY A 63 19.87 -1.17 6.11
C GLY A 63 19.01 -2.37 6.50
N ALA A 64 17.79 -2.45 5.94
CA ALA A 64 16.85 -3.55 6.15
C ALA A 64 17.12 -4.71 5.18
N ASP A 65 16.78 -5.93 5.61
CA ASP A 65 16.81 -7.12 4.76
C ASP A 65 15.50 -7.21 3.97
N HIS A 66 15.54 -6.73 2.73
CA HIS A 66 14.35 -6.52 1.89
C HIS A 66 14.06 -7.71 0.98
N ARG A 67 12.80 -8.15 0.96
CA ARG A 67 12.30 -9.20 0.09
C ARG A 67 11.13 -8.69 -0.73
N GLU A 68 11.22 -8.88 -2.04
CA GLU A 68 10.19 -8.53 -2.99
C GLU A 68 9.52 -9.81 -3.51
N GLY A 69 8.19 -9.83 -3.48
CA GLY A 69 7.36 -10.85 -4.11
C GLY A 69 6.65 -10.28 -5.33
N ARG A 70 6.05 -11.16 -6.14
CA ARG A 70 5.18 -10.77 -7.25
C ARG A 70 3.82 -11.46 -7.14
N VAL A 71 2.76 -10.72 -7.42
CA VAL A 71 1.42 -11.29 -7.63
C VAL A 71 1.36 -11.89 -9.03
N PRO A 72 0.86 -13.12 -9.21
CA PRO A 72 0.53 -13.64 -10.53
C PRO A 72 -0.47 -12.70 -11.23
N ALA A 73 -0.12 -12.17 -12.41
CA ALA A 73 -0.94 -11.22 -13.15
C ALA A 73 -2.46 -11.52 -13.09
N LEU A 74 -3.22 -10.55 -12.55
CA LEU A 74 -4.69 -10.57 -12.45
C LEU A 74 -5.40 -10.68 -13.81
N GLY A 75 -4.69 -10.36 -14.91
CA GLY A 75 -5.23 -10.37 -16.27
C GLY A 75 -5.48 -11.75 -16.88
N THR A 76 -5.02 -12.83 -16.24
CA THR A 76 -5.18 -14.18 -16.80
C THR A 76 -5.79 -15.12 -15.79
N PHE A 77 -7.13 -15.15 -15.74
CA PHE A 77 -7.91 -16.23 -15.11
C PHE A 77 -7.60 -17.62 -15.67
N GLY A 78 -6.74 -17.76 -16.70
CA GLY A 78 -6.51 -19.03 -17.40
C GLY A 78 -5.06 -19.40 -17.72
N ALA A 79 -4.05 -18.54 -17.56
CA ALA A 79 -2.67 -18.90 -17.92
C ALA A 79 -1.64 -18.51 -16.85
N PRO A 80 -0.69 -19.40 -16.52
CA PRO A 80 0.42 -19.07 -15.66
C PRO A 80 1.29 -17.97 -16.30
N THR A 81 1.61 -16.93 -15.54
CA THR A 81 2.62 -15.94 -15.96
C THR A 81 3.99 -16.60 -16.01
N GLN A 82 4.85 -16.11 -16.92
CA GLN A 82 6.21 -16.64 -17.09
C GLN A 82 6.95 -16.67 -15.74
N GLY A 83 7.22 -17.88 -15.24
CA GLY A 83 7.94 -18.13 -13.97
C GLY A 83 7.06 -18.47 -12.76
N SER A 84 5.73 -18.42 -12.86
CA SER A 84 4.82 -18.89 -11.80
C SER A 84 4.12 -20.19 -12.20
N ALA A 85 4.33 -21.27 -11.44
CA ALA A 85 3.63 -22.54 -11.63
C ALA A 85 2.15 -22.52 -11.19
N ARG A 86 1.67 -21.40 -10.63
CA ARG A 86 0.31 -21.23 -10.10
C ARG A 86 -0.45 -20.16 -10.88
N THR A 87 -1.74 -20.43 -11.12
CA THR A 87 -2.69 -19.46 -11.67
C THR A 87 -3.51 -18.85 -10.53
N LEU A 88 -3.88 -17.57 -10.66
CA LEU A 88 -4.76 -16.91 -9.70
C LEU A 88 -6.07 -17.71 -9.49
N ALA A 89 -6.64 -18.26 -10.57
CA ALA A 89 -7.85 -19.07 -10.51
C ALA A 89 -7.74 -20.30 -9.59
N ALA A 90 -6.57 -20.96 -9.53
CA ALA A 90 -6.33 -22.08 -8.64
C ALA A 90 -6.20 -21.65 -7.16
N ASP A 91 -5.94 -20.37 -6.92
CA ASP A 91 -5.68 -19.80 -5.60
C ASP A 91 -6.90 -19.16 -4.97
N ILE A 92 -7.88 -18.74 -5.80
CA ILE A 92 -9.15 -18.14 -5.34
C ILE A 92 -9.82 -18.93 -4.22
N PRO A 93 -10.02 -20.26 -4.30
CA PRO A 93 -10.68 -21.00 -3.21
C PRO A 93 -9.94 -20.89 -1.87
N ARG A 94 -8.59 -20.87 -1.90
CA ARG A 94 -7.77 -20.73 -0.69
C ARG A 94 -7.77 -19.31 -0.14
N ILE A 95 -7.77 -18.32 -1.03
CA ILE A 95 -7.89 -16.90 -0.65
C ILE A 95 -9.23 -16.68 0.05
N ILE A 96 -10.33 -17.11 -0.57
CA ILE A 96 -11.68 -16.97 0.02
C ILE A 96 -11.76 -17.69 1.36
N ALA A 97 -11.20 -18.90 1.48
CA ALA A 97 -11.19 -19.64 2.74
C ALA A 97 -10.36 -18.99 3.86
N SER A 98 -9.51 -18.01 3.53
CA SER A 98 -8.72 -17.25 4.52
C SER A 98 -9.39 -15.96 4.99
N LEU A 99 -10.52 -15.59 4.39
CA LEU A 99 -11.31 -14.42 4.74
C LEU A 99 -12.48 -14.83 5.63
N ASP A 100 -12.84 -13.98 6.60
CA ASP A 100 -13.96 -14.25 7.51
C ASP A 100 -15.32 -14.14 6.79
N GLU A 101 -15.39 -13.33 5.73
CA GLU A 101 -16.56 -13.19 4.88
C GLU A 101 -16.18 -13.05 3.39
N PRO A 102 -17.04 -13.47 2.46
CA PRO A 102 -16.83 -13.19 1.05
C PRO A 102 -17.08 -11.71 0.77
N HIS A 103 -16.03 -10.99 0.37
CA HIS A 103 -16.10 -9.60 -0.06
C HIS A 103 -15.39 -9.43 -1.41
N ALA A 104 -15.88 -8.52 -2.24
CA ALA A 104 -15.38 -8.29 -3.60
C ALA A 104 -14.18 -7.33 -3.64
N ASP A 105 -13.46 -7.18 -2.52
CA ASP A 105 -12.29 -6.32 -2.46
C ASP A 105 -11.10 -6.99 -3.13
N THR A 106 -10.64 -6.37 -4.23
CA THR A 106 -9.48 -6.85 -5.00
C THR A 106 -8.17 -6.72 -4.22
N SER A 107 -8.13 -5.93 -3.14
CA SER A 107 -6.97 -5.78 -2.24
C SER A 107 -6.65 -7.06 -1.46
N ALA A 108 -7.62 -7.96 -1.26
CA ALA A 108 -7.43 -9.21 -0.51
C ALA A 108 -6.42 -10.15 -1.19
N ILE A 109 -6.36 -10.13 -2.54
CA ILE A 109 -5.47 -10.97 -3.33
C ILE A 109 -3.99 -10.61 -3.09
N PRO A 110 -3.53 -9.36 -3.29
CA PRO A 110 -2.14 -9.00 -3.01
C PRO A 110 -1.81 -9.18 -1.53
N VAL A 111 -2.70 -8.82 -0.60
CA VAL A 111 -2.46 -9.02 0.84
C VAL A 111 -2.25 -10.50 1.16
N TYR A 112 -3.04 -11.41 0.58
CA TYR A 112 -2.86 -12.84 0.76
C TYR A 112 -1.47 -13.31 0.32
N TYR A 113 -1.00 -12.94 -0.88
CA TYR A 113 0.33 -13.33 -1.35
C TYR A 113 1.46 -12.70 -0.54
N LEU A 114 1.30 -11.45 -0.10
CA LEU A 114 2.25 -10.78 0.78
C LEU A 114 2.37 -11.52 2.12
N CYS A 115 1.25 -11.92 2.72
CA CYS A 115 1.21 -12.72 3.93
C CYS A 115 1.82 -14.13 3.71
N GLU A 116 1.49 -14.81 2.59
CA GLU A 116 2.03 -16.12 2.23
C GLU A 116 3.56 -16.08 2.09
N MET A 117 4.10 -15.04 1.45
CA MET A 117 5.54 -14.81 1.34
C MET A 117 6.16 -14.54 2.71
N THR A 118 5.57 -13.60 3.46
CA THR A 118 6.09 -13.13 4.75
C THR A 118 6.15 -14.26 5.77
N ARG A 119 5.14 -15.14 5.78
CA ARG A 119 5.05 -16.27 6.72
C ARG A 119 6.20 -17.27 6.59
N ARG A 120 6.86 -17.34 5.43
CA ARG A 120 8.03 -18.21 5.20
C ARG A 120 9.28 -17.74 5.97
N HIS A 121 9.27 -16.50 6.48
CA HIS A 121 10.43 -15.86 7.08
C HIS A 121 10.17 -15.37 8.51
N VAL A 122 8.99 -14.79 8.76
CA VAL A 122 8.63 -14.22 10.06
C VAL A 122 7.24 -14.69 10.48
N THR A 123 7.03 -14.68 11.79
CA THR A 123 5.74 -15.09 12.39
C THR A 123 4.81 -13.90 12.62
N VAL A 124 5.37 -12.70 12.72
CA VAL A 124 4.68 -11.44 12.97
C VAL A 124 5.25 -10.39 12.04
N ALA A 125 4.39 -9.55 11.44
CA ALA A 125 4.80 -8.41 10.64
C ALA A 125 4.00 -7.16 11.03
N LEU A 126 4.68 -6.01 11.12
CA LEU A 126 4.01 -4.72 11.31
C LEU A 126 3.64 -4.11 9.95
N SER A 127 2.43 -3.60 9.82
CA SER A 127 2.00 -2.76 8.71
C SER A 127 2.07 -1.29 9.09
N GLY A 128 2.20 -0.42 8.08
CA GLY A 128 2.04 1.03 8.24
C GLY A 128 0.59 1.50 8.07
N ASP A 129 -0.38 0.59 8.22
CA ASP A 129 -1.80 0.89 8.07
C ASP A 129 -2.27 1.76 9.26
N GLY A 130 -3.13 2.74 9.03
CA GLY A 130 -3.61 3.64 10.08
C GLY A 130 -2.88 4.99 10.18
N GLY A 131 -1.78 5.19 9.44
CA GLY A 131 -1.02 6.45 9.47
C GLY A 131 -1.81 7.60 8.83
N ASP A 132 -2.36 7.37 7.64
CA ASP A 132 -3.25 8.32 6.97
C ASP A 132 -4.54 8.61 7.77
N GLU A 133 -5.07 7.66 8.54
CA GLU A 133 -6.20 7.87 9.44
C GLU A 133 -5.82 8.68 10.68
N ALA A 134 -4.66 8.40 11.28
CA ALA A 134 -4.17 9.10 12.45
C ALA A 134 -3.64 10.51 12.14
N LEU A 135 -3.16 10.74 10.91
CA LEU A 135 -2.55 11.99 10.45
C LEU A 135 -3.38 12.74 9.41
N ALA A 136 -4.60 12.26 9.10
CA ALA A 136 -5.48 12.82 8.08
C ALA A 136 -4.81 12.94 6.69
N GLY A 137 -4.02 11.94 6.31
CA GLY A 137 -3.22 11.91 5.08
C GLY A 137 -4.02 11.67 3.81
N TYR A 138 -5.27 11.21 3.91
CA TYR A 138 -6.13 11.08 2.73
C TYR A 138 -6.49 12.45 2.14
N ASP A 139 -6.35 12.59 0.82
CA ASP A 139 -6.77 13.77 0.06
C ASP A 139 -8.26 14.12 0.27
N THR A 140 -9.09 13.15 0.66
CA THR A 140 -10.50 13.35 1.04
C THR A 140 -10.66 14.18 2.31
N TYR A 141 -9.72 14.13 3.27
CA TYR A 141 -9.71 15.04 4.42
C TYR A 141 -9.40 16.47 3.99
N LEU A 142 -8.48 16.67 3.04
CA LEU A 142 -8.19 17.98 2.47
C LEU A 142 -9.40 18.53 1.70
N ALA A 143 -10.07 17.70 0.88
CA ALA A 143 -11.30 18.07 0.20
C ALA A 143 -12.42 18.43 1.19
N SER A 144 -12.59 17.65 2.26
CA SER A 144 -13.55 17.94 3.33
C SER A 144 -13.23 19.22 4.09
N ALA A 145 -11.94 19.53 4.32
CA ALA A 145 -11.50 20.76 4.97
C ALA A 145 -11.72 22.01 4.09
N LEU A 146 -11.61 21.86 2.77
CA LEU A 146 -11.88 22.93 1.80
C LEU A 146 -13.38 23.12 1.51
N ARG A 147 -14.21 22.13 1.81
CA ARG A 147 -15.67 22.15 1.61
C ARG A 147 -16.37 23.34 2.26
N PRO A 148 -16.12 23.75 3.53
CA PRO A 148 -16.71 24.95 4.11
C PRO A 148 -16.29 26.24 3.40
N LEU A 149 -15.03 26.32 2.93
CA LEU A 149 -14.53 27.47 2.17
C LEU A 149 -15.19 27.56 0.79
N TYR A 150 -15.37 26.41 0.12
CA TYR A 150 -16.12 26.30 -1.13
C TYR A 150 -17.61 26.63 -0.96
N ALA A 151 -18.23 26.23 0.16
CA ALA A 151 -19.63 26.52 0.46
C ALA A 151 -19.88 28.02 0.75
N TRP A 152 -18.86 28.75 1.20
CA TRP A 152 -18.92 30.19 1.45
C TRP A 152 -18.81 31.04 0.16
N LEU A 153 -18.39 30.46 -0.96
CA LEU A 153 -18.30 31.17 -2.24
C LEU A 153 -19.69 31.46 -2.85
N PRO A 154 -19.93 32.69 -3.35
CA PRO A 154 -21.16 33.04 -4.06
C PRO A 154 -21.42 32.12 -5.26
N ARG A 155 -22.70 31.77 -5.47
CA ARG A 155 -23.17 30.90 -6.57
C ARG A 155 -22.55 31.15 -7.96
N PRO A 156 -22.37 32.39 -8.45
CA PRO A 156 -21.78 32.60 -9.78
C PRO A 156 -20.32 32.14 -9.86
N VAL A 157 -19.55 32.27 -8.78
CA VAL A 157 -18.13 31.85 -8.75
C VAL A 157 -18.03 30.33 -8.74
N ARG A 158 -18.88 29.66 -7.94
CA ARG A 158 -18.96 28.19 -7.92
C ARG A 158 -19.30 27.60 -9.28
N THR A 159 -20.28 28.20 -9.97
CA THR A 159 -20.72 27.74 -11.30
C THR A 159 -19.64 27.93 -12.37
N GLY A 160 -18.82 28.97 -12.24
CA GLY A 160 -17.65 29.20 -13.10
C GLY A 160 -16.54 28.16 -12.86
N LEU A 161 -16.22 27.89 -11.60
CA LEU A 161 -15.21 26.90 -11.21
C LEU A 161 -15.56 25.49 -11.67
N THR A 162 -16.82 25.06 -11.53
CA THR A 162 -17.27 23.74 -12.00
C THR A 162 -17.21 23.59 -13.52
N ARG A 163 -17.47 24.67 -14.26
CA ARG A 163 -17.36 24.67 -15.74
C ARG A 163 -15.92 24.58 -16.23
N ILE A 164 -14.98 25.22 -15.52
CA ILE A 164 -13.56 25.13 -15.83
C ILE A 164 -13.01 23.75 -15.46
N ALA A 165 -13.41 23.22 -14.30
CA ALA A 165 -13.03 21.87 -13.88
C ALA A 165 -13.55 20.78 -14.85
N GLY A 166 -14.79 20.90 -15.32
CA GLY A 166 -15.36 19.99 -16.32
C GLY A 166 -14.77 20.11 -17.73
N ALA A 167 -13.97 21.16 -18.00
CA ALA A 167 -13.26 21.36 -19.25
C ALA A 167 -11.79 20.90 -19.19
N LEU A 168 -11.29 20.54 -18.01
CA LEU A 168 -9.97 19.95 -17.84
C LEU A 168 -10.04 18.44 -18.13
N PRO A 169 -9.08 17.87 -18.87
CA PRO A 169 -9.05 16.43 -19.12
C PRO A 169 -8.93 15.67 -17.79
N ALA A 170 -9.77 14.65 -17.61
CA ALA A 170 -9.75 13.79 -16.43
C ALA A 170 -8.33 13.24 -16.21
N SER A 171 -7.76 13.56 -15.05
CA SER A 171 -6.42 13.13 -14.67
C SER A 171 -6.51 11.68 -14.20
N GLY A 172 -5.83 10.76 -14.86
CA GLY A 172 -5.71 9.35 -14.43
C GLY A 172 -4.83 9.15 -13.18
N LYS A 173 -4.57 10.20 -12.39
CA LYS A 173 -3.96 10.08 -11.06
C LYS A 173 -5.06 10.08 -10.00
N LYS A 174 -4.83 9.35 -8.92
CA LYS A 174 -5.76 8.93 -7.85
C LYS A 174 -6.80 9.93 -7.33
N LEU A 175 -6.71 11.23 -7.61
CA LEU A 175 -7.82 12.17 -7.47
C LEU A 175 -7.87 13.10 -8.69
N GLY A 176 -8.95 13.01 -9.46
CA GLY A 176 -9.29 14.02 -10.45
C GLY A 176 -9.88 15.26 -9.79
N ILE A 177 -9.65 16.44 -10.38
CA ILE A 177 -10.21 17.73 -9.89
C ILE A 177 -11.75 17.69 -9.90
N ASP A 178 -12.32 16.85 -10.74
CA ASP A 178 -13.73 16.50 -10.83
C ASP A 178 -14.28 15.87 -9.55
N GLU A 179 -13.50 15.02 -8.86
CA GLU A 179 -13.90 14.36 -7.60
C GLU A 179 -13.82 15.32 -6.40
N LEU A 180 -13.00 16.37 -6.50
CA LEU A 180 -12.83 17.39 -5.46
C LEU A 180 -13.97 18.43 -5.45
N LEU A 181 -14.82 18.47 -6.49
CA LEU A 181 -15.83 19.52 -6.72
C LEU A 181 -17.28 19.01 -6.84
N SER A 182 -17.52 17.70 -6.82
CA SER A 182 -18.88 17.10 -6.75
C SER A 182 -19.42 17.09 -5.33
#